data_AF-F1LI13-F1
#
_entry.id   AF-F1LI13-F1
#
_cell.length_a   1.000
_cell.length_b   1.000
_cell.length_c   1.000
_cell.angle_alpha   90.00
_cell.angle_beta   90.00
_cell.angle_gamma   90.00
#
_symmetry.space_group_name_H-M   'P 1'
#
loop_
_entity.id
_entity.type
_entity.pdbx_description
1 polymer ?
#
loop_
_entity_poly.entity_id
_entity_poly.type
_entity_poly.pdbx_seq_one_letter_code
_entity_poly.pdbx_strand_id
1 'polypeptide(L)'
;MWLCCNELGVLQTTDHGRNIFGNMLPLNYFIDICIDAFGDTVNIVSIRDNNLAFRNRYGDANNYKAKNIVLPNGSFDPWHPLGTYENYPELHQKAILIEGTAH
;
A
#
# COMPACT_ATOMS: atom_id res chain seq x y z
N MET A 1 10.13 -3.14 8.07
CA MET A 1 9.17 -3.18 9.20
C MET A 1 8.85 -1.78 9.73
N TRP A 2 9.83 -0.94 10.09
CA TRP A 2 9.57 0.42 10.61
C TRP A 2 8.58 1.24 9.75
N LEU A 3 8.82 1.37 8.44
CA LEU A 3 7.93 2.11 7.53
C LEU A 3 6.52 1.50 7.46
N CYS A 4 6.37 0.17 7.56
CA CYS A 4 5.04 -0.46 7.56
C CYS A 4 4.25 -0.05 8.81
N CYS A 5 4.91 0.06 9.95
CA CYS A 5 4.30 0.43 11.23
C CYS A 5 4.13 1.96 11.40
N ASN A 6 4.98 2.78 10.76
CA ASN A 6 4.99 4.21 11.04
C ASN A 6 4.54 5.09 9.87
N GLU A 7 4.36 4.55 8.66
CA GLU A 7 3.99 5.37 7.49
C GLU A 7 3.08 4.61 6.52
N LEU A 8 3.57 3.55 5.89
CA LEU A 8 2.94 2.97 4.71
C LEU A 8 1.74 2.07 5.01
N GLY A 9 1.67 1.46 6.20
CA GLY A 9 0.58 0.54 6.55
C GLY A 9 0.54 -0.72 5.68
N VAL A 10 1.66 -1.12 5.06
CA VAL A 10 1.75 -2.31 4.19
C VAL A 10 1.78 -3.57 5.06
N LEU A 11 0.61 -3.99 5.53
CA LEU A 11 0.36 -5.14 6.38
C LEU A 11 -0.47 -6.15 5.59
N GLN A 12 0.18 -7.21 5.07
CA GLN A 12 -0.43 -8.17 4.14
C GLN A 12 -1.30 -9.18 4.87
N THR A 13 -2.46 -8.73 5.37
CA THR A 13 -3.39 -9.57 6.12
C THR A 13 -4.19 -10.49 5.21
N THR A 14 -4.68 -11.57 5.79
CA THR A 14 -5.62 -12.49 5.13
C THR A 14 -7.06 -12.28 5.62
N ASP A 15 -7.36 -11.17 6.32
CA ASP A 15 -8.65 -10.93 7.00
C ASP A 15 -9.87 -10.98 6.06
N HIS A 16 -9.66 -10.80 4.75
CA HIS A 16 -10.71 -10.90 3.75
C HIS A 16 -11.29 -12.33 3.63
N GLY A 17 -10.55 -13.37 4.04
CA GLY A 17 -10.97 -14.78 4.06
C GLY A 17 -11.24 -15.45 2.71
N ARG A 18 -11.51 -14.66 1.66
CA ARG A 18 -11.72 -15.11 0.28
C ARG A 18 -10.38 -15.19 -0.46
N ASN A 19 -9.48 -16.01 0.04
CA ASN A 19 -8.16 -16.25 -0.53
C ASN A 19 -7.72 -17.69 -0.19
N ILE A 20 -6.67 -18.20 -0.84
CA ILE A 20 -6.19 -19.58 -0.62
C ILE A 20 -5.57 -19.81 0.77
N PHE A 21 -5.28 -18.74 1.51
CA PHE A 21 -4.69 -18.78 2.85
C PHE A 21 -5.75 -18.68 3.96
N GLY A 22 -7.04 -18.55 3.62
CA GLY A 22 -8.12 -18.39 4.59
C GLY A 22 -7.93 -17.12 5.43
N ASN A 23 -7.96 -17.27 6.76
CA ASN A 23 -7.81 -16.21 7.75
C ASN A 23 -6.57 -16.41 8.66
N MET A 24 -5.48 -16.97 8.12
CA MET A 24 -4.32 -17.39 8.89
C MET A 24 -3.47 -16.24 9.48
N LEU A 25 -3.41 -15.09 8.80
CA LEU A 25 -2.60 -13.93 9.18
C LEU A 25 -3.49 -12.69 9.36
N PRO A 26 -4.10 -12.50 10.54
CA PRO A 26 -4.96 -11.36 10.82
C PRO A 26 -4.17 -10.07 11.03
N LEU A 27 -4.81 -8.90 10.90
CA LEU A 27 -4.19 -7.60 11.16
C LEU A 27 -3.47 -7.53 12.51
N ASN A 28 -4.09 -8.06 13.57
CA ASN A 28 -3.53 -8.01 14.93
C ASN A 28 -2.14 -8.66 15.01
N TYR A 29 -1.87 -9.71 14.23
CA TYR A 29 -0.54 -10.31 14.16
C TYR A 29 0.54 -9.29 13.78
N PHE A 30 0.23 -8.42 12.82
CA PHE A 30 1.17 -7.36 12.42
C PHE A 30 1.24 -6.21 13.42
N ILE A 31 0.13 -5.88 14.09
CA ILE A 31 0.14 -4.86 15.15
C ILE A 31 1.02 -5.32 16.31
N ASP A 32 0.91 -6.59 16.70
CA ASP A 32 1.73 -7.19 17.75
C ASP A 32 3.21 -7.13 17.36
N ILE A 33 3.57 -7.47 16.11
CA ILE A 33 4.95 -7.30 15.61
C ILE A 33 5.44 -5.85 15.71
N CYS A 34 4.60 -4.87 15.38
CA CYS A 34 4.96 -3.46 15.47
C CYS A 34 5.20 -3.03 16.92
N ILE A 35 4.35 -3.46 17.85
CA ILE A 35 4.48 -3.17 19.29
C ILE A 35 5.73 -3.85 19.85
N ASP A 36 5.93 -5.13 19.57
CA ASP A 36 7.09 -5.90 20.06
C ASP A 36 8.42 -5.33 19.54
N ALA A 37 8.44 -4.84 18.30
CA ALA A 37 9.66 -4.31 17.69
C ALA A 37 9.97 -2.86 18.09
N PHE A 38 8.96 -2.02 18.34
CA PHE A 38 9.12 -0.57 18.44
C PHE A 38 8.49 0.07 19.68
N GLY A 39 7.81 -0.71 20.52
CA GLY A 39 7.17 -0.30 21.76
C GLY A 39 5.70 0.09 21.60
N ASP A 40 5.02 0.20 22.75
CA ASP A 40 3.56 0.41 22.85
C ASP A 40 3.05 1.70 22.21
N THR A 41 3.94 2.65 21.91
CA THR A 41 3.60 3.88 21.19
C THR A 41 3.28 3.61 19.72
N VAL A 42 3.84 2.54 19.12
CA VAL A 42 3.60 2.10 17.75
C VAL A 42 2.44 1.09 17.71
N ASN A 43 1.28 1.53 18.22
CA ASN A 43 0.05 0.75 18.28
C ASN A 43 -0.90 1.06 17.09
N ILE A 44 -2.02 0.32 17.02
CA ILE A 44 -3.03 0.45 15.95
C ILE A 44 -3.49 1.89 15.68
N VAL A 45 -3.61 2.73 16.72
CA VAL A 45 -4.04 4.13 16.56
C VAL A 45 -2.95 4.92 15.84
N SER A 46 -1.70 4.84 16.31
CA SER A 46 -0.57 5.52 15.69
C SER A 46 -0.31 5.04 14.25
N ILE A 47 -0.39 3.72 14.01
CA ILE A 47 -0.18 3.11 12.69
C ILE A 47 -1.23 3.65 11.70
N ARG A 48 -2.51 3.65 12.10
CA ARG A 48 -3.61 4.19 11.29
C ARG A 48 -3.42 5.68 11.01
N ASP A 49 -3.15 6.47 12.04
CA ASP A 49 -3.10 7.92 11.92
C ASP A 49 -1.91 8.37 11.07
N ASN A 50 -0.77 7.70 11.22
CA ASN A 50 0.40 7.96 10.39
C ASN A 50 0.15 7.53 8.94
N ASN A 51 -0.55 6.41 8.71
CA ASN A 51 -0.93 5.99 7.35
C ASN A 51 -1.87 6.99 6.68
N LEU A 52 -2.85 7.51 7.41
CA LEU A 52 -3.73 8.56 6.93
C LEU A 52 -2.94 9.83 6.61
N ALA A 53 -1.99 10.24 7.47
CA ALA A 53 -1.12 11.38 7.22
C ALA A 53 -0.26 11.19 5.95
N PHE A 54 0.33 10.00 5.78
CA PHE A 54 1.09 9.64 4.58
C PHE A 54 0.24 9.75 3.31
N ARG A 55 -0.95 9.13 3.31
CA ARG A 55 -1.88 9.18 2.18
C ARG A 55 -2.38 10.59 1.87
N ASN A 56 -2.64 11.40 2.89
CA ASN A 56 -3.02 12.80 2.70
C ASN A 56 -1.87 13.63 2.09
N ARG A 57 -0.62 13.28 2.40
CA ARG A 57 0.56 14.00 1.91
C ARG A 57 0.95 13.65 0.48
N TYR A 58 0.86 12.37 0.12
CA TYR A 58 1.36 11.83 -1.15
C TYR A 58 0.27 11.40 -2.12
N GLY A 59 -0.98 11.32 -1.67
CA GLY A 59 -2.11 10.77 -2.43
C GLY A 59 -2.22 9.25 -2.28
N ASP A 60 -3.27 8.70 -2.88
CA ASP A 60 -3.49 7.27 -3.03
C ASP A 60 -3.58 6.89 -4.52
N ALA A 61 -3.79 5.60 -4.80
CA ALA A 61 -3.91 5.05 -6.15
C ALA A 61 -4.85 5.83 -7.07
N ASN A 62 -5.90 6.46 -6.53
CA ASN A 62 -6.93 7.15 -7.31
C ASN A 62 -6.64 8.65 -7.49
N ASN A 63 -5.77 9.23 -6.67
CA ASN A 63 -5.54 10.68 -6.62
C ASN A 63 -4.07 11.08 -6.71
N TYR A 64 -3.17 10.13 -6.97
CA TYR A 64 -1.75 10.41 -7.17
C TYR A 64 -1.53 11.28 -8.41
N LYS A 65 -0.95 12.47 -8.20
CA LYS A 65 -0.68 13.45 -9.25
C LYS A 65 0.77 13.92 -9.19
N ALA A 66 1.53 13.59 -10.22
CA ALA A 66 2.89 14.06 -10.41
C ALA A 66 3.10 14.53 -11.85
N LYS A 67 4.06 15.42 -12.07
CA LYS A 67 4.36 15.96 -13.40
C LYS A 67 5.45 15.14 -14.09
N ASN A 68 5.29 14.92 -15.39
CA ASN A 68 6.30 14.28 -16.25
C ASN A 68 6.72 12.89 -15.73
N ILE A 69 5.76 12.00 -15.52
CA ILE A 69 6.01 10.67 -14.93
C ILE A 69 5.35 9.57 -15.74
N VAL A 70 6.02 8.42 -15.80
CA VAL A 70 5.48 7.16 -16.33
C VAL A 70 5.41 6.16 -15.19
N LEU A 71 4.27 5.51 -15.02
CA LEU A 71 3.94 4.60 -13.92
C LEU A 71 3.58 3.21 -14.50
N PRO A 72 4.58 2.37 -14.81
CA PRO A 72 4.35 1.02 -15.34
C PRO A 72 4.00 0.04 -14.22
N ASN A 73 3.06 -0.85 -14.50
CA ASN A 73 2.73 -2.00 -13.65
C ASN A 73 2.60 -3.27 -14.50
N GLY A 74 2.95 -4.42 -13.96
CA GLY A 74 2.75 -5.72 -14.60
C GLY A 74 1.43 -6.38 -14.20
N SER A 75 0.73 -7.01 -15.15
CA SER A 75 -0.58 -7.63 -14.88
C SER A 75 -0.55 -8.86 -13.96
N PHE A 76 0.62 -9.46 -13.74
CA PHE A 76 0.82 -10.57 -12.79
C PHE A 76 1.50 -10.12 -11.49
N ASP A 77 1.89 -8.85 -11.37
CA ASP A 77 2.49 -8.30 -10.15
C ASP A 77 1.41 -8.11 -9.07
N PRO A 78 1.41 -8.83 -7.93
CA PRO A 78 0.41 -8.64 -6.88
C PRO A 78 0.39 -7.21 -6.30
N TRP A 79 1.43 -6.39 -6.56
CA TRP A 79 1.48 -4.99 -6.17
C TRP A 79 0.79 -4.03 -7.14
N HIS A 80 0.50 -4.47 -8.38
CA HIS A 80 -0.14 -3.64 -9.40
C HIS A 80 -1.44 -2.96 -8.93
N PRO A 81 -2.29 -3.57 -8.07
CA PRO A 81 -3.50 -2.92 -7.57
C PRO A 81 -3.23 -1.76 -6.59
N LEU A 82 -2.04 -1.66 -6.02
CA LEU A 82 -1.64 -0.54 -5.16
C LEU A 82 -1.15 0.67 -5.95
N GLY A 83 -0.79 0.47 -7.23
CA GLY A 83 -0.41 1.54 -8.16
C GLY A 83 -1.62 2.33 -8.65
N THR A 84 -1.38 3.27 -9.57
CA THR A 84 -2.45 4.04 -10.23
C THR A 84 -2.61 3.61 -11.69
N TYR A 85 -3.86 3.64 -12.17
CA TYR A 85 -4.20 3.53 -13.60
C TYR A 85 -4.68 4.85 -14.19
N GLU A 86 -4.63 5.93 -13.39
CA GLU A 86 -5.08 7.25 -13.78
C GLU A 86 -4.03 7.94 -14.65
N ASN A 87 -4.52 8.53 -15.76
CA ASN A 87 -3.72 9.32 -16.66
C ASN A 87 -4.12 10.80 -16.53
N TYR A 88 -3.14 11.69 -16.38
CA TYR A 88 -3.35 13.14 -16.35
C TYR A 88 -2.51 13.78 -17.47
N PRO A 89 -3.05 13.89 -18.70
CA PRO A 89 -2.34 14.46 -19.85
C PRO A 89 -1.83 15.88 -19.59
N GLU A 90 -2.58 16.70 -18.85
CA GLU A 90 -2.21 18.07 -18.48
C GLU A 90 -1.00 18.15 -17.55
N LEU A 91 -0.68 17.05 -16.85
CA LEU A 91 0.51 16.91 -16.02
C LEU A 91 1.61 16.10 -16.71
N HIS A 92 1.36 15.56 -17.91
CA HIS A 92 2.19 14.53 -18.53
C HIS A 92 2.41 13.31 -17.60
N GLN A 93 1.36 12.85 -16.93
CA GLN A 93 1.35 11.60 -16.16
C GLN A 93 0.74 10.48 -17.01
N LYS A 94 1.47 9.37 -17.14
CA LYS A 94 1.03 8.18 -17.88
C LYS A 94 1.13 6.93 -17.02
N ALA A 95 0.01 6.27 -16.77
CA ALA A 95 -0.04 4.92 -16.23
C ALA A 95 -0.08 3.88 -17.36
N ILE A 96 0.64 2.77 -17.20
CA ILE A 96 0.75 1.68 -18.18
C ILE A 96 0.58 0.35 -17.44
N LEU A 97 -0.36 -0.49 -17.89
CA LEU A 97 -0.43 -1.89 -17.50
C LEU A 97 0.21 -2.74 -18.61
N ILE A 98 1.21 -3.54 -18.26
CA ILE A 98 1.93 -4.43 -19.16
C ILE A 98 1.39 -5.84 -18.96
N GLU A 99 0.71 -6.34 -20.00
CA GLU A 99 0.09 -7.66 -19.96
C GLU A 99 1.13 -8.78 -19.93
N GLY A 100 0.92 -9.76 -19.06
CA GLY A 100 1.76 -10.96 -18.94
C GLY A 100 3.06 -10.77 -18.18
N THR A 101 3.27 -9.64 -17.49
CA THR A 101 4.50 -9.37 -16.74
C THR A 101 4.27 -9.32 -15.23
N ALA A 102 5.28 -9.78 -14.49
CA ALA A 102 5.35 -9.67 -13.04
C ALA A 102 6.13 -8.41 -12.63
N HIS A 103 6.62 -8.40 -11.38
CA HIS A 103 7.49 -7.36 -10.83
C HIS A 103 8.89 -7.36 -11.47
#